data_AF-G7IKF5-F1
#
_entry.id   AF-G7IKF5-F1
#
_cell.length_a   1.000
_cell.length_b   1.000
_cell.length_c   1.000
_cell.angle_alpha   90.00
_cell.angle_beta   90.00
_cell.angle_gamma   90.00
#
_symmetry.space_group_name_H-M   'P 1'
#
loop_
_entity.id
_entity.type
_entity.pdbx_description
1 polymer ?
#
loop_
_entity_poly.entity_id
_entity_poly.type
_entity_poly.pdbx_seq_one_letter_code
_entity_poly.pdbx_strand_id
1 'polypeptide(L)'
;MAVMTRKRRRMMEETAESPITILPKEVMIEILSRVDSSNTLQLRCVCNLWNSLVLDPQFAKNHIKKSCTEITVLLVKVWKYIKIFKSTFHHPELLRNAAARWDKLTNAAARWDNLGDREKNRMMKEVAKLDSLFEIAWYAKGRFRTLREDMQILEDRLKCLKIFLKIYRKSATSSSS
;
A
#
# COMPACT_ATOMS: atom_id res chain seq x y z
N MET A 1 -6.54 43.94 -19.74
CA MET A 1 -6.77 42.50 -19.49
C MET A 1 -6.81 42.28 -17.99
N ALA A 2 -7.99 42.01 -17.42
CA ALA A 2 -8.13 41.81 -15.98
C ALA A 2 -7.84 40.34 -15.63
N VAL A 3 -6.77 40.11 -14.87
CA VAL A 3 -6.41 38.80 -14.33
C VAL A 3 -7.43 38.43 -13.25
N MET A 4 -8.33 37.50 -13.56
CA MET A 4 -9.23 36.94 -12.56
C MET A 4 -8.44 36.04 -11.61
N THR A 5 -8.30 36.47 -10.37
CA THR A 5 -7.69 35.68 -9.29
C THR A 5 -8.62 34.55 -8.86
N ARG A 6 -8.05 33.37 -8.57
CA ARG A 6 -8.71 32.10 -8.22
C ARG A 6 -9.63 32.11 -6.97
N LYS A 7 -9.91 33.28 -6.39
CA LYS A 7 -10.59 33.45 -5.10
C LYS A 7 -12.13 33.53 -5.21
N ARG A 8 -12.69 33.50 -6.43
CA ARG A 8 -14.14 33.75 -6.69
C ARG A 8 -14.92 32.53 -7.20
N ARG A 9 -14.56 31.31 -6.76
CA ARG A 9 -15.36 30.07 -6.95
C ARG A 9 -16.00 29.57 -5.65
N ARG A 10 -16.28 30.47 -4.69
CA ARG A 10 -16.95 30.14 -3.41
C ARG A 10 -18.16 31.04 -3.14
N MET A 11 -18.87 31.45 -4.18
CA MET A 11 -20.18 32.09 -4.01
C MET A 11 -21.11 31.50 -5.06
N MET A 12 -22.23 30.95 -4.57
CA MET A 12 -23.19 30.05 -5.24
C MET A 12 -22.72 28.61 -5.42
N GLU A 13 -22.79 27.86 -4.33
CA GLU A 13 -23.33 26.49 -4.39
C GLU A 13 -24.45 26.45 -3.35
N GLU A 14 -25.57 27.08 -3.73
CA GLU A 14 -26.86 26.82 -3.13
C GLU A 14 -27.16 25.33 -3.24
N THR A 15 -27.61 24.77 -2.12
CA THR A 15 -28.26 23.48 -1.90
C THR A 15 -28.71 22.73 -3.17
N ALA A 16 -27.76 22.12 -3.86
CA ALA A 16 -28.03 21.03 -4.77
C ALA A 16 -27.42 19.81 -4.10
N GLU A 17 -28.26 18.95 -3.52
CA GLU A 17 -27.86 17.60 -3.18
C GLU A 17 -27.28 16.97 -4.45
N SER A 18 -25.96 16.93 -4.53
CA SER A 18 -25.28 16.23 -5.61
C SER A 18 -25.75 14.77 -5.57
N PRO A 19 -26.14 14.14 -6.70
CA PRO A 19 -26.71 12.79 -6.73
C PRO A 19 -25.72 11.67 -6.37
N ILE A 20 -24.62 12.01 -5.69
CA ILE A 20 -23.58 11.09 -5.22
C ILE A 20 -23.98 10.44 -3.87
N THR A 21 -25.10 10.85 -3.27
CA THR A 21 -25.68 10.22 -2.07
C THR A 21 -26.34 8.86 -2.31
N ILE A 22 -26.24 8.27 -3.51
CA ILE A 22 -26.93 7.01 -3.85
C ILE A 22 -26.28 5.79 -3.16
N LEU A 23 -25.00 5.85 -2.81
CA LEU A 23 -24.28 4.69 -2.28
C LEU A 23 -23.67 4.95 -0.88
N PRO A 24 -23.93 4.06 0.11
CA PRO A 24 -23.32 4.16 1.44
C PRO A 24 -21.79 4.17 1.39
N LYS A 25 -21.18 4.86 2.34
CA LYS A 25 -19.73 5.04 2.45
C LYS A 25 -18.99 3.71 2.47
N GLU A 26 -19.52 2.74 3.21
CA GLU A 26 -18.94 1.42 3.39
C GLU A 26 -18.87 0.66 2.06
N VAL A 27 -19.92 0.77 1.23
CA VAL A 27 -19.96 0.11 -0.08
C VAL A 27 -19.01 0.80 -1.06
N MET A 28 -18.89 2.13 -1.02
CA MET A 28 -17.88 2.84 -1.81
C MET A 28 -16.46 2.38 -1.45
N ILE A 29 -16.16 2.24 -0.15
CA ILE A 29 -14.87 1.72 0.31
C ILE A 29 -14.63 0.30 -0.20
N GLU A 30 -15.63 -0.56 -0.18
CA GLU A 30 -15.52 -1.92 -0.71
C GLU A 30 -15.20 -1.93 -2.21
N ILE A 31 -15.94 -1.14 -3.00
CA ILE A 31 -15.70 -1.00 -4.45
C ILE A 31 -14.27 -0.54 -4.72
N LEU A 32 -13.82 0.52 -4.05
CA LEU A 32 -12.46 1.04 -4.21
C LEU A 32 -11.41 0.01 -3.76
N SER A 33 -11.71 -0.82 -2.76
CA SER A 33 -10.80 -1.87 -2.25
C SER A 33 -10.61 -3.02 -3.24
N ARG A 34 -11.55 -3.22 -4.17
CA ARG A 34 -11.45 -4.24 -5.23
C ARG A 34 -10.47 -3.85 -6.32
N VAL A 35 -10.24 -2.55 -6.53
CA VAL A 35 -9.21 -2.05 -7.46
C VAL A 35 -7.84 -2.62 -7.08
N ASP A 36 -7.02 -2.92 -8.10
CA ASP A 36 -5.67 -3.43 -7.89
C ASP A 36 -4.85 -2.51 -6.99
N SER A 37 -4.07 -3.13 -6.10
CA SER A 37 -3.28 -2.40 -5.09
C SER A 37 -2.20 -1.49 -5.70
N SER A 38 -1.86 -1.68 -6.97
CA SER A 38 -0.97 -0.80 -7.74
C SER A 38 -1.61 0.54 -8.09
N ASN A 39 -2.94 0.58 -8.25
CA ASN A 39 -3.67 1.72 -8.84
C ASN A 39 -4.39 2.57 -7.79
N THR A 40 -4.35 2.20 -6.52
CA THR A 40 -5.02 2.94 -5.44
C THR A 40 -4.56 4.39 -5.29
N LEU A 41 -3.33 4.70 -5.70
CA LEU A 41 -2.84 6.08 -5.75
C LEU A 41 -3.53 6.93 -6.83
N GLN A 42 -3.93 6.30 -7.95
CA GLN A 42 -4.62 6.98 -9.04
C GLN A 42 -6.08 7.31 -8.67
N LEU A 43 -6.69 6.52 -7.79
CA LEU A 43 -8.05 6.77 -7.28
C LEU A 43 -8.19 8.15 -6.61
N ARG A 44 -7.11 8.66 -6.02
CA ARG A 44 -7.07 9.98 -5.39
C ARG A 44 -7.20 11.13 -6.38
N CYS A 45 -6.89 10.90 -7.65
CA CYS A 45 -6.97 11.91 -8.70
C CYS A 45 -8.36 11.97 -9.36
N VAL A 46 -9.29 11.06 -9.02
CA VAL A 46 -10.61 10.98 -9.65
C VAL A 46 -11.53 12.11 -9.17
N CYS A 47 -11.72 12.24 -7.84
CA CYS A 47 -12.48 13.33 -7.24
C CYS A 47 -12.14 13.52 -5.75
N ASN A 48 -12.60 14.61 -5.14
CA ASN A 48 -12.36 14.90 -3.72
C ASN A 48 -12.92 13.82 -2.79
N LEU A 49 -14.09 13.26 -3.12
CA LEU A 49 -14.70 12.18 -2.34
C LEU A 49 -13.80 10.94 -2.33
N TRP A 50 -13.33 10.48 -3.49
CA TRP A 50 -12.45 9.31 -3.59
C TRP A 50 -11.11 9.55 -2.90
N ASN A 51 -10.54 10.76 -3.01
CA ASN A 51 -9.34 11.11 -2.25
C ASN A 51 -9.55 11.01 -0.73
N SER A 52 -10.72 11.42 -0.22
CA SER A 52 -11.08 11.25 1.20
C SER A 52 -11.26 9.78 1.57
N LEU A 53 -12.00 9.01 0.77
CA LEU A 53 -12.26 7.58 1.00
C LEU A 53 -10.99 6.73 0.99
N VAL A 54 -10.04 7.01 0.09
CA VAL A 54 -8.75 6.28 0.02
C VAL A 54 -7.87 6.55 1.26
N LEU A 55 -8.11 7.65 1.96
CA LEU A 55 -7.43 7.98 3.22
C LEU A 55 -8.26 7.57 4.44
N ASP A 56 -9.43 6.98 4.24
CA ASP A 56 -10.26 6.49 5.33
C ASP A 56 -9.57 5.31 6.05
N PRO A 57 -9.63 5.22 7.39
CA PRO A 57 -9.04 4.12 8.14
C PRO A 57 -9.54 2.73 7.71
N GLN A 58 -10.82 2.59 7.35
CA GLN A 58 -11.36 1.30 6.88
C GLN A 58 -10.81 0.91 5.52
N PHE A 59 -10.69 1.88 4.60
CA PHE A 59 -10.05 1.64 3.31
C PHE A 59 -8.59 1.25 3.49
N ALA A 60 -7.83 2.02 4.28
CA ALA A 60 -6.42 1.78 4.53
C ALA A 60 -6.16 0.38 5.10
N LYS A 61 -6.98 -0.04 6.07
CA LYS A 61 -6.97 -1.41 6.60
C LYS A 61 -7.13 -2.45 5.48
N ASN A 62 -8.21 -2.35 4.70
CA ASN A 62 -8.53 -3.33 3.66
C ASN A 62 -7.41 -3.40 2.62
N HIS A 63 -6.92 -2.24 2.21
CA HIS A 63 -5.84 -2.11 1.23
C HIS A 63 -4.52 -2.69 1.73
N ILE A 64 -4.14 -2.42 2.98
CA ILE A 64 -2.91 -2.97 3.58
C ILE A 64 -3.00 -4.49 3.70
N LYS A 65 -4.13 -5.00 4.21
CA LYS A 65 -4.35 -6.45 4.34
C LYS A 65 -4.24 -7.15 2.98
N LYS A 66 -4.95 -6.64 1.97
CA LYS A 66 -4.89 -7.14 0.59
C LYS A 66 -3.46 -7.12 0.04
N SER A 67 -2.77 -5.99 0.16
CA SER A 67 -1.40 -5.83 -0.34
C SER A 67 -0.42 -6.80 0.33
N CYS A 68 -0.49 -6.95 1.66
CA CYS A 68 0.32 -7.92 2.38
C CYS A 68 0.01 -9.36 1.94
N THR A 69 -1.25 -9.73 1.75
CA THR A 69 -1.60 -11.07 1.25
C THR A 69 -1.03 -11.33 -0.14
N GLU A 70 -1.20 -10.40 -1.08
CA GLU A 70 -0.69 -10.53 -2.45
C GLU A 70 0.84 -10.64 -2.48
N ILE A 71 1.54 -9.80 -1.71
CA ILE A 71 3.00 -9.85 -1.60
C ILE A 71 3.45 -11.16 -0.94
N THR A 72 2.70 -11.68 0.04
CA THR A 72 3.02 -12.97 0.69
C THR A 72 2.95 -14.12 -0.30
N VAL A 73 1.91 -14.15 -1.15
CA VAL A 73 1.78 -15.17 -2.20
C VAL A 73 2.98 -15.14 -3.16
N LEU A 74 3.39 -13.94 -3.59
CA LEU A 74 4.58 -13.77 -4.44
C LEU A 74 5.86 -14.19 -3.73
N LEU A 75 6.05 -13.79 -2.47
CA LEU A 75 7.21 -14.17 -1.67
C LEU A 75 7.30 -15.68 -1.49
N VAL A 76 6.20 -16.38 -1.18
CA VAL A 76 6.21 -17.85 -1.04
C VAL A 76 6.68 -18.52 -2.33
N LYS A 77 6.21 -18.04 -3.49
CA LYS A 77 6.70 -18.53 -4.80
C LYS A 77 8.20 -18.29 -4.93
N VAL A 78 8.64 -17.04 -4.78
CA VAL A 78 10.05 -16.62 -4.85
C VAL A 78 10.93 -17.48 -3.94
N TRP A 79 10.51 -17.67 -2.70
CA TRP A 79 11.21 -18.45 -1.69
C TRP A 79 11.33 -19.93 -2.03
N LYS A 80 10.30 -20.53 -2.62
CA LYS A 80 10.35 -21.92 -3.10
C LYS A 80 11.47 -22.10 -4.12
N TYR A 81 11.61 -21.18 -5.07
CA TYR A 81 12.69 -21.24 -6.06
C TYR A 81 14.05 -20.95 -5.44
N ILE A 82 14.20 -19.87 -4.64
CA ILE A 82 15.47 -19.56 -3.97
C ILE A 82 15.94 -20.76 -3.12
N LYS A 83 15.02 -21.46 -2.44
CA LYS A 83 15.32 -22.66 -1.64
C LYS A 83 15.82 -23.83 -2.49
N ILE A 84 15.34 -24.01 -3.72
CA ILE A 84 15.86 -25.05 -4.62
C ILE A 84 17.33 -24.76 -4.97
N PHE A 85 17.68 -23.48 -5.11
CA PHE A 85 19.02 -23.03 -5.47
C PHE A 85 19.89 -22.68 -4.25
N LYS A 86 19.62 -23.27 -3.08
CA LYS A 86 20.27 -22.93 -1.79
C LYS A 86 21.81 -22.98 -1.81
N SER A 87 22.41 -23.78 -2.69
CA SER A 87 23.87 -23.85 -2.92
C SER A 87 24.46 -22.60 -3.60
N THR A 88 23.61 -21.75 -4.15
CA THR A 88 24.00 -20.59 -4.98
C THR A 88 23.98 -19.28 -4.21
N PHE A 89 23.25 -19.22 -3.08
CA PHE A 89 23.05 -17.99 -2.30
C PHE A 89 24.10 -17.89 -1.19
N HIS A 90 25.08 -16.98 -1.34
CA HIS A 90 26.19 -16.81 -0.41
C HIS A 90 25.84 -16.14 0.94
N HIS A 91 24.55 -15.82 1.20
CA HIS A 91 24.15 -15.16 2.45
C HIS A 91 22.78 -15.65 2.97
N PRO A 92 22.72 -16.86 3.58
CA PRO A 92 21.47 -17.45 4.07
C PRO A 92 20.80 -16.64 5.19
N GLU A 93 21.55 -15.82 5.92
CA GLU A 93 21.02 -14.96 6.99
C GLU A 93 20.16 -13.82 6.48
N LEU A 94 20.47 -13.23 5.31
CA LEU A 94 19.69 -12.14 4.72
C LEU A 94 18.27 -12.61 4.40
N LEU A 95 18.15 -13.81 3.81
CA LEU A 95 16.86 -14.44 3.55
C LEU A 95 16.10 -14.63 4.86
N ARG A 96 16.71 -15.26 5.86
CA ARG A 96 16.07 -15.54 7.16
C ARG A 96 15.54 -14.26 7.83
N ASN A 97 16.35 -13.21 7.86
CA ASN A 97 15.99 -11.93 8.47
C ASN A 97 14.86 -11.25 7.70
N ALA A 98 14.86 -11.34 6.37
CA ALA A 98 13.82 -10.76 5.53
C ALA A 98 12.47 -11.50 5.68
N ALA A 99 12.47 -12.84 5.78
CA ALA A 99 11.26 -13.60 6.10
C ALA A 99 10.68 -13.22 7.47
N ALA A 100 11.51 -13.25 8.52
CA ALA A 100 11.05 -12.91 9.87
C ALA A 100 10.45 -11.50 9.93
N ARG A 101 11.03 -10.56 9.17
CA ARG A 101 10.50 -9.20 9.04
C ARG A 101 9.16 -9.16 8.31
N TRP A 102 9.02 -9.92 7.23
CA TRP A 102 7.77 -10.00 6.47
C TRP A 102 6.64 -10.63 7.30
N ASP A 103 6.94 -11.70 8.05
CA ASP A 103 5.97 -12.36 8.94
C ASP A 103 5.48 -11.39 10.02
N LYS A 104 6.39 -10.59 10.59
CA LYS A 104 6.04 -9.54 11.55
C LYS A 104 5.08 -8.51 10.97
N LEU A 105 5.31 -8.08 9.73
CA LEU A 105 4.42 -7.14 9.03
C LEU A 105 3.05 -7.75 8.72
N THR A 106 3.02 -8.99 8.26
CA THR A 106 1.79 -9.69 7.90
C THR A 106 0.93 -9.94 9.14
N ASN A 107 1.55 -10.35 10.26
CA ASN A 107 0.89 -10.51 11.55
C ASN A 107 0.36 -9.18 12.11
N ALA A 108 1.11 -8.09 11.96
CA ALA A 108 0.65 -6.76 12.36
C ALA A 108 -0.52 -6.28 11.48
N ALA A 109 -0.44 -6.46 10.16
CA ALA A 109 -1.50 -6.12 9.22
C ALA A 109 -2.80 -6.89 9.53
N ALA A 110 -2.72 -8.15 9.96
CA ALA A 110 -3.88 -8.95 10.36
C ALA A 110 -4.61 -8.38 11.60
N ARG A 111 -3.91 -7.66 12.48
CA ARG A 111 -4.45 -7.10 13.73
C ARG A 111 -4.75 -5.60 13.64
N TRP A 112 -4.77 -5.02 12.43
CA TRP A 112 -4.86 -3.57 12.20
C TRP A 112 -5.99 -2.85 12.95
N ASP A 113 -7.14 -3.51 13.18
CA ASP A 113 -8.27 -2.95 13.95
C ASP A 113 -7.95 -2.66 15.41
N ASN A 114 -7.08 -3.48 15.99
CA ASN A 114 -6.75 -3.44 17.42
C ASN A 114 -5.43 -2.71 17.68
N LEU A 115 -4.76 -2.22 16.63
CA LEU A 115 -3.48 -1.53 16.75
C LEU A 115 -3.69 -0.06 17.08
N GLY A 116 -3.08 0.38 18.19
CA GLY A 116 -2.99 1.81 18.51
C GLY A 116 -2.08 2.57 17.53
N ASP A 117 -2.11 3.90 17.55
CA ASP A 117 -1.33 4.73 16.62
C ASP A 117 0.18 4.49 16.72
N ARG A 118 0.68 4.15 17.91
CA ARG A 118 2.08 3.76 18.12
C ARG A 118 2.46 2.50 17.35
N GLU A 119 1.57 1.53 17.30
CA GLU A 119 1.76 0.25 16.65
C GLU A 119 1.65 0.35 15.13
N LYS A 120 0.67 1.13 14.64
CA LYS A 120 0.60 1.54 13.24
C LYS A 120 1.90 2.23 12.81
N ASN A 121 2.41 3.17 13.62
CA ASN A 121 3.71 3.81 13.38
C ASN A 121 4.90 2.84 13.41
N ARG A 122 4.85 1.78 14.24
CA ARG A 122 5.87 0.73 14.24
C ARG A 122 5.82 -0.09 12.96
N MET A 123 4.62 -0.45 12.48
CA MET A 123 4.42 -1.17 11.24
C MET A 123 4.92 -0.37 10.04
N MET A 124 4.65 0.93 10.03
CA MET A 124 5.19 1.89 9.06
C MET A 124 6.71 1.91 9.02
N LYS A 125 7.36 1.89 10.19
CA LYS A 125 8.81 1.78 10.29
C LYS A 125 9.32 0.44 9.79
N GLU A 126 8.58 -0.65 9.97
CA GLU A 126 8.98 -1.95 9.43
C GLU A 126 8.80 -2.03 7.90
N VAL A 127 7.78 -1.41 7.32
CA VAL A 127 7.63 -1.29 5.85
C VAL A 127 8.77 -0.46 5.26
N ALA A 128 9.18 0.62 5.94
CA ALA A 128 10.32 1.43 5.50
C ALA A 128 11.63 0.64 5.48
N LYS A 129 11.74 -0.43 6.28
CA LYS A 129 12.93 -1.27 6.36
C LYS A 129 12.83 -2.54 5.49
N LEU A 130 11.85 -2.63 4.59
CA LEU A 130 11.74 -3.70 3.59
C LEU A 130 12.72 -3.58 2.43
N ASP A 131 13.64 -2.61 2.45
CA ASP A 131 14.68 -2.47 1.43
C ASP A 131 15.51 -3.78 1.30
N SER A 132 15.65 -4.56 2.37
CA SER A 132 16.25 -5.91 2.31
C SER A 132 15.47 -6.93 1.47
N LEU A 133 14.14 -6.81 1.37
CA LEU A 133 13.33 -7.65 0.46
C LEU A 133 13.47 -7.19 -0.98
N PHE A 134 13.62 -5.87 -1.22
CA PHE A 134 13.97 -5.35 -2.54
C PHE A 134 15.30 -5.92 -3.02
N GLU A 135 16.32 -5.96 -2.15
CA GLU A 135 17.62 -6.53 -2.51
C GLU A 135 17.55 -8.03 -2.85
N ILE A 136 16.77 -8.82 -2.08
CA ILE A 136 16.54 -10.24 -2.39
C ILE A 136 15.81 -10.39 -3.73
N ALA A 137 14.78 -9.58 -3.96
CA ALA A 137 14.02 -9.59 -5.20
C ALA A 137 14.91 -9.20 -6.39
N TRP A 138 15.74 -8.16 -6.24
CA TRP A 138 16.65 -7.67 -7.27
C TRP A 138 17.74 -8.68 -7.62
N TYR A 139 18.41 -9.23 -6.60
CA TYR A 139 19.41 -10.29 -6.76
C TYR A 139 18.82 -11.51 -7.50
N ALA A 140 17.61 -11.93 -7.12
CA ALA A 140 16.96 -13.08 -7.72
C ALA A 140 16.39 -12.78 -9.13
N LYS A 141 15.88 -11.57 -9.40
CA LYS A 141 15.40 -11.10 -10.71
C LYS A 141 16.49 -11.13 -11.78
N GLY A 142 17.74 -10.81 -11.40
CA GLY A 142 18.89 -10.90 -12.30
C GLY A 142 19.29 -12.34 -12.67
N ARG A 143 18.99 -13.31 -11.79
CA ARG A 143 19.50 -14.68 -11.88
C ARG A 143 18.49 -15.70 -12.39
N PHE A 144 17.19 -15.47 -12.20
CA PHE A 144 16.15 -16.44 -12.52
C PHE A 144 15.20 -15.91 -13.58
N ARG A 145 15.33 -16.39 -14.82
CA ARG A 145 14.41 -16.02 -15.93
C ARG A 145 12.95 -16.35 -15.61
N THR A 146 12.70 -17.49 -14.98
CA THR A 146 11.35 -17.96 -14.60
C THR A 146 10.67 -17.12 -13.52
N LEU A 147 11.45 -16.38 -12.74
CA LEU A 147 10.95 -15.52 -11.65
C LEU A 147 10.97 -14.04 -12.02
N ARG A 148 11.50 -13.67 -13.18
CA ARG A 148 11.70 -12.25 -13.55
C ARG A 148 10.41 -11.45 -13.45
N GLU A 149 9.31 -12.02 -13.93
CA GLU A 149 7.98 -11.40 -13.92
C GLU A 149 7.41 -11.32 -12.50
N ASP A 150 7.39 -12.43 -11.76
CA ASP A 150 6.93 -12.47 -10.36
C ASP A 150 7.70 -11.47 -9.47
N MET A 151 9.02 -11.33 -9.70
CA MET A 151 9.87 -10.37 -8.98
C MET A 151 9.56 -8.93 -9.34
N GLN A 152 9.26 -8.65 -10.62
CA GLN A 152 8.84 -7.32 -11.04
C GLN A 152 7.51 -6.95 -10.39
N ILE A 153 6.53 -7.86 -10.41
CA ILE A 153 5.23 -7.65 -9.76
C ILE A 153 5.40 -7.45 -8.26
N LEU A 154 6.27 -8.24 -7.61
CA LEU A 154 6.61 -8.09 -6.20
C LEU A 154 7.19 -6.71 -5.89
N GLU A 155 8.15 -6.28 -6.70
CA GLU A 155 8.80 -4.97 -6.61
C GLU A 155 7.78 -3.83 -6.72
N ASP A 156 6.88 -3.91 -7.70
CA ASP A 156 5.87 -2.88 -7.95
C ASP A 156 4.83 -2.82 -6.82
N ARG A 157 4.36 -3.98 -6.33
CA ARG A 157 3.42 -4.02 -5.18
C ARG A 157 4.06 -3.49 -3.90
N LEU A 158 5.34 -3.80 -3.65
CA LEU A 158 6.09 -3.25 -2.50
C LEU A 158 6.24 -1.73 -2.60
N LYS A 159 6.54 -1.20 -3.80
CA LYS A 159 6.64 0.25 -4.03
C LYS A 159 5.29 0.92 -3.79
N CYS A 160 4.22 0.38 -4.35
CA CYS A 160 2.87 0.94 -4.17
C CYS A 160 2.46 0.96 -2.69
N LEU A 161 2.68 -0.14 -1.96
CA LEU A 161 2.42 -0.20 -0.53
C LEU A 161 3.22 0.85 0.25
N LYS A 162 4.53 0.99 -0.03
CA LYS A 162 5.41 1.98 0.62
C LYS A 162 4.93 3.42 0.38
N ILE A 163 4.52 3.74 -0.85
CA ILE A 163 4.03 5.08 -1.22
C ILE A 163 2.67 5.35 -0.57
N PHE A 164 1.72 4.41 -0.66
CA PHE A 164 0.39 4.52 -0.05
C PHE A 164 0.51 4.85 1.44
N LEU A 165 1.30 4.06 2.16
CA LEU A 165 1.54 4.22 3.58
C LEU A 165 2.15 5.59 3.91
N LYS A 166 3.14 6.05 3.14
CA LYS A 166 3.73 7.39 3.32
C LYS A 166 2.70 8.50 3.20
N ILE A 167 1.77 8.40 2.25
CA ILE A 167 0.68 9.35 2.03
C ILE A 167 -0.31 9.31 3.19
N TYR A 168 -0.78 8.12 3.56
CA TYR A 168 -1.73 7.92 4.64
C TYR A 168 -1.23 8.51 5.97
N ARG A 169 0.07 8.38 6.26
CA ARG A 169 0.69 9.01 7.43
C ARG A 169 0.66 10.53 7.36
N LYS A 170 0.98 11.11 6.19
CA LYS A 170 1.03 12.57 6.01
C LYS A 170 -0.35 13.19 6.22
N SER A 171 -1.41 12.52 5.77
CA SER A 171 -2.79 12.96 6.01
C SER A 171 -3.23 12.82 7.47
N ALA A 172 -2.80 11.75 8.16
CA ALA A 172 -3.09 11.56 9.57
C ALA A 172 -2.47 12.65 10.45
N THR A 173 -1.27 13.14 10.10
CA THR A 173 -0.60 14.22 10.86
C THR A 173 -1.18 15.61 10.60
N SER A 174 -1.82 15.85 9.44
CA SER A 174 -2.41 17.16 9.10
C SER A 174 -3.84 17.36 9.61
N SER A 175 -4.51 16.30 10.07
CA SER A 175 -5.87 16.38 10.62
C SER A 175 -5.90 16.63 12.13
N SER A 176 -4.72 16.79 12.75
CA SER A 176 -4.55 17.05 14.20
C SER A 176 -4.08 18.49 14.49
N SER A 177 -4.32 19.43 13.58
CA SER A 177 -3.98 20.86 13.72
C SER A 177 -5.17 21.73 13.41
#